data_AF-A0A960LX60-F1
#
_entry.id   AF-A0A960LX60-F1
#
_cell.length_a   1.000
_cell.length_b   1.000
_cell.length_c   1.000
_cell.angle_alpha   90.00
_cell.angle_beta   90.00
_cell.angle_gamma   90.00
#
_symmetry.space_group_name_H-M   'P 1'
#
loop_
_entity.id
_entity.type
_entity.pdbx_description
1 polymer ?
#
loop_
_entity_poly.entity_id
_entity_poly.type
_entity_poly.pdbx_seq_one_letter_code
_entity_poly.pdbx_strand_id
1 'polypeptide(L)'
;YNYFYSIFIKQKNKGYKMSAIFNYMKTNPVKSGLIGIGVTMGLGLIGYKLYQSRYQQLQGPHWERNVTGNQFFNAITTAKANNAYGAFVHAYSKEEYEKGDMELFLLNDGQNKGMGGVAVKEDGDIVSVFKHPDCKVSGIVGKYLLPKALEHGGNHLDCFNYKGGLPGMYAQMGFVPVSKVKFEDEFAPEDWNYEHGRPDIVFMVHDSSVEQVKHIDSKEITKQTLKQIDELEYSENYDVAHEVQMSCLSN
;
A
#
# COMPACT_ATOMS: atom_id res chain seq x y z
N TYR A 1 -25.01 -38.59 1.59
CA TYR A 1 -25.79 -38.63 0.34
C TYR A 1 -27.23 -39.15 0.53
N ASN A 2 -27.50 -40.24 1.26
CA ASN A 2 -28.87 -40.80 1.38
C ASN A 2 -29.78 -40.27 2.50
N TYR A 3 -29.36 -39.30 3.34
CA TYR A 3 -30.22 -38.74 4.39
C TYR A 3 -30.86 -37.38 4.02
N PHE A 4 -30.33 -36.68 3.01
CA PHE A 4 -30.79 -35.33 2.62
C PHE A 4 -31.84 -35.34 1.50
N TYR A 5 -31.94 -36.42 0.73
CA TYR A 5 -32.91 -36.54 -0.36
C TYR A 5 -34.37 -36.68 0.15
N SER A 6 -34.58 -37.19 1.37
CA SER A 6 -35.91 -37.38 1.94
C SER A 6 -36.55 -36.10 2.48
N ILE A 7 -35.75 -35.10 2.87
CA ILE A 7 -36.25 -33.81 3.37
C ILE A 7 -36.77 -32.95 2.19
N PHE A 8 -36.10 -32.98 1.04
CA PHE A 8 -36.47 -32.17 -0.12
C PHE A 8 -37.76 -32.64 -0.80
N ILE A 9 -38.04 -33.95 -0.82
CA ILE A 9 -39.27 -34.48 -1.45
C ILE A 9 -40.50 -34.28 -0.54
N LYS A 10 -40.34 -34.25 0.79
CA LYS A 10 -41.46 -33.97 1.72
C LYS A 10 -41.79 -32.48 1.91
N GLN A 11 -40.97 -31.55 1.43
CA GLN A 11 -41.20 -30.10 1.58
C GLN A 11 -41.72 -29.38 0.32
N LYS A 12 -41.99 -30.09 -0.78
CA LYS A 12 -42.55 -29.49 -2.00
C LYS A 12 -43.98 -28.92 -1.85
N ASN A 13 -44.66 -29.20 -0.74
CA ASN A 13 -46.07 -28.86 -0.52
C ASN A 13 -46.34 -27.72 0.49
N LYS A 14 -45.32 -26.98 0.95
CA LYS A 14 -45.57 -25.78 1.78
C LYS A 14 -44.69 -24.64 1.29
N GLY A 15 -45.25 -23.77 0.47
CA GLY A 15 -44.58 -22.60 -0.09
C GLY A 15 -43.99 -21.71 0.99
N TYR A 16 -42.67 -21.77 1.16
CA TYR A 16 -41.94 -20.78 1.95
C TYR A 16 -41.54 -19.60 1.06
N LYS A 17 -41.77 -18.39 1.57
CA LYS A 17 -41.36 -17.14 0.91
C LYS A 17 -39.82 -17.05 0.90
N MET A 18 -39.26 -16.63 -0.24
CA MET A 18 -37.82 -16.40 -0.49
C MET A 18 -37.10 -15.58 0.61
N SER A 19 -37.84 -14.76 1.37
CA SER A 19 -37.32 -13.98 2.49
C SER A 19 -36.73 -14.83 3.63
N ALA A 20 -37.25 -16.03 3.89
CA ALA A 20 -36.75 -16.89 4.96
C ALA A 20 -35.39 -17.52 4.61
N ILE A 21 -35.20 -17.86 3.34
CA ILE A 21 -33.94 -18.41 2.80
C ILE A 21 -32.84 -17.34 2.84
N PHE A 22 -33.16 -16.10 2.47
CA PHE A 22 -32.23 -14.97 2.56
C PHE A 22 -31.81 -14.64 4.01
N ASN A 23 -32.73 -14.70 4.97
CA ASN A 23 -32.42 -14.47 6.38
C ASN A 23 -31.53 -15.58 6.97
N TYR A 24 -31.70 -16.83 6.52
CA TYR A 24 -30.85 -17.94 6.94
C TYR A 24 -29.40 -17.80 6.42
N MET A 25 -29.22 -17.36 5.16
CA MET A 25 -27.89 -17.12 4.60
C MET A 25 -27.15 -15.96 5.28
N LYS A 26 -27.87 -14.90 5.71
CA LYS A 26 -27.28 -13.78 6.45
C LYS A 26 -26.74 -14.17 7.82
N THR A 27 -27.35 -15.15 8.48
CA THR A 27 -27.01 -15.51 9.88
C THR A 27 -26.00 -16.65 9.98
N ASN A 28 -25.70 -17.37 8.89
CA ASN A 28 -24.83 -18.55 8.89
C ASN A 28 -23.91 -18.62 7.65
N PRO A 29 -22.93 -17.71 7.50
CA PRO A 29 -22.11 -17.58 6.28
C PRO A 29 -21.13 -18.75 6.06
N VAL A 30 -20.65 -19.41 7.12
CA VAL A 30 -19.62 -20.48 7.00
C VAL A 30 -20.21 -21.84 6.61
N LYS A 31 -21.46 -22.13 6.99
CA LYS A 31 -22.10 -23.45 6.72
C LYS A 31 -22.86 -23.53 5.39
N SER A 32 -23.07 -22.40 4.71
CA SER A 32 -23.91 -22.30 3.51
C SER A 32 -23.16 -22.39 2.17
N GLY A 33 -21.82 -22.39 2.20
CA GLY A 33 -20.96 -22.46 1.00
C GLY A 33 -21.11 -23.70 0.11
N LEU A 34 -21.88 -24.70 0.56
CA LEU A 34 -22.14 -25.95 -0.19
C LEU A 34 -23.61 -26.14 -0.62
N ILE A 35 -24.56 -25.28 -0.19
CA ILE A 35 -26.00 -25.52 -0.41
C ILE A 35 -26.65 -24.44 -1.32
N GLY A 36 -25.99 -23.31 -1.54
CA GLY A 36 -26.46 -22.32 -2.51
C GLY A 36 -25.95 -22.66 -3.91
N ILE A 37 -26.85 -23.09 -4.80
CA ILE A 37 -26.86 -22.94 -6.28
C ILE A 37 -27.41 -24.24 -6.90
N GLY A 38 -28.74 -24.37 -6.85
CA GLY A 38 -29.47 -25.42 -7.55
C GLY A 38 -30.82 -24.96 -8.11
N VAL A 39 -31.13 -23.66 -8.07
CA VAL A 39 -32.44 -23.15 -8.54
C VAL A 39 -32.23 -21.89 -9.39
N THR A 40 -32.01 -22.14 -10.70
CA THR A 40 -32.49 -21.43 -11.91
C THR A 40 -31.44 -21.60 -13.03
N MET A 41 -31.52 -22.73 -13.75
CA MET A 41 -30.52 -23.21 -14.72
C MET A 41 -30.43 -22.44 -16.07
N GLY A 42 -30.83 -21.17 -16.13
CA GLY A 42 -30.69 -20.33 -17.34
C GLY A 42 -29.80 -19.09 -17.18
N LEU A 43 -29.73 -18.54 -15.96
CA LEU A 43 -28.90 -17.37 -15.60
C LEU A 43 -27.67 -17.74 -14.74
N GLY A 44 -27.58 -19.02 -14.33
CA GLY A 44 -26.60 -19.52 -13.37
C GLY A 44 -25.17 -19.64 -13.87
N LEU A 45 -24.93 -19.88 -15.16
CA LEU A 45 -23.56 -20.06 -15.69
C LEU A 45 -22.79 -18.74 -15.79
N ILE A 46 -23.45 -17.67 -16.24
CA ILE A 46 -22.83 -16.32 -16.28
C ILE A 46 -22.64 -15.81 -14.85
N GLY A 47 -23.65 -15.94 -13.99
CA GLY A 47 -23.55 -15.57 -12.58
C GLY A 47 -22.45 -16.34 -11.83
N TYR A 48 -22.32 -17.64 -12.08
CA TYR A 48 -21.27 -18.47 -11.50
C TYR A 48 -19.88 -18.12 -12.05
N LYS A 49 -19.74 -17.87 -13.35
CA LYS A 49 -18.46 -17.39 -13.93
C LYS A 49 -18.07 -16.02 -13.37
N LEU A 50 -19.01 -15.07 -13.26
CA LEU A 50 -18.77 -13.76 -12.64
C LEU A 50 -18.40 -13.88 -11.16
N TYR A 51 -19.09 -14.76 -10.41
CA TYR A 51 -18.76 -15.06 -9.03
C TYR A 51 -17.36 -15.65 -8.88
N GLN A 52 -17.00 -16.64 -9.70
CA GLN A 52 -15.67 -17.25 -9.68
C GLN A 52 -14.59 -16.25 -10.07
N SER A 53 -14.79 -15.45 -11.12
CA SER A 53 -13.85 -14.39 -11.51
C SER A 53 -13.65 -13.36 -10.40
N ARG A 54 -14.73 -12.95 -9.72
CA ARG A 54 -14.65 -12.03 -8.57
C ARG A 54 -14.01 -12.66 -7.35
N TYR A 55 -14.32 -13.93 -7.05
CA TYR A 55 -13.73 -14.67 -5.95
C TYR A 55 -12.22 -14.85 -6.16
N GLN A 56 -11.81 -15.13 -7.40
CA GLN A 56 -10.41 -15.28 -7.77
C GLN A 56 -9.66 -13.93 -7.80
N GLN A 57 -10.33 -12.82 -8.16
CA GLN A 57 -9.81 -11.46 -7.97
C GLN A 57 -9.57 -11.12 -6.50
N LEU A 58 -10.45 -11.57 -5.58
CA LEU A 58 -10.29 -11.33 -4.14
C LEU A 58 -9.13 -12.14 -3.51
N GLN A 59 -8.58 -13.13 -4.21
CA GLN A 59 -7.42 -13.89 -3.74
C GLN A 59 -6.08 -13.18 -3.99
N GLY A 60 -6.06 -12.14 -4.85
CA GLY A 60 -4.85 -11.39 -5.18
C GLY A 60 -4.77 -10.04 -4.46
N PRO A 61 -3.65 -9.31 -4.62
CA PRO A 61 -3.52 -7.98 -4.09
C PRO A 61 -4.60 -7.05 -4.64
N HIS A 62 -5.26 -6.30 -3.76
CA HIS A 62 -6.34 -5.39 -4.15
C HIS A 62 -6.42 -4.19 -3.21
N TRP A 63 -6.85 -3.05 -3.74
CA TRP A 63 -7.01 -1.83 -2.97
C TRP A 63 -8.26 -1.89 -2.07
N GLU A 64 -8.10 -1.49 -0.81
CA GLU A 64 -9.22 -1.25 0.09
C GLU A 64 -10.00 -0.01 -0.37
N ARG A 65 -11.32 0.01 -0.16
CA ARG A 65 -12.19 1.10 -0.60
C ARG A 65 -12.51 2.02 0.57
N ASN A 66 -12.57 3.33 0.31
CA ASN A 66 -12.94 4.35 1.30
C ASN A 66 -12.10 4.22 2.58
N VAL A 67 -10.77 4.18 2.42
CA VAL A 67 -9.82 4.11 3.53
C VAL A 67 -10.01 5.32 4.43
N THR A 68 -10.29 5.09 5.71
CA THR A 68 -10.36 6.16 6.71
C THR A 68 -8.99 6.39 7.33
N GLY A 69 -8.75 7.59 7.88
CA GLY A 69 -7.51 7.89 8.59
C GLY A 69 -7.25 6.92 9.75
N ASN A 70 -8.29 6.53 10.51
CA ASN A 70 -8.18 5.46 11.52
C ASN A 70 -7.72 4.10 10.96
N GLN A 71 -8.22 3.68 9.78
CA GLN A 71 -7.79 2.42 9.17
C GLN A 71 -6.34 2.49 8.73
N PHE A 72 -5.93 3.60 8.11
CA PHE A 72 -4.56 3.82 7.67
C PHE A 72 -3.60 3.88 8.86
N PHE A 73 -3.93 4.69 9.88
CA PHE A 73 -3.18 4.81 11.13
C PHE A 73 -2.93 3.46 11.79
N ASN A 74 -3.97 2.63 11.94
CA ASN A 74 -3.83 1.30 12.53
C ASN A 74 -2.92 0.38 11.69
N ALA A 75 -3.03 0.44 10.37
CA ALA A 75 -2.23 -0.38 9.48
C ALA A 75 -0.74 -0.01 9.53
N ILE A 76 -0.42 1.30 9.44
CA ILE A 76 0.98 1.76 9.48
C ILE A 76 1.61 1.54 10.85
N THR A 77 0.91 1.85 11.94
CA THR A 77 1.44 1.64 13.30
C THR A 77 1.67 0.17 13.60
N THR A 78 0.77 -0.72 13.17
CA THR A 78 0.98 -2.17 13.27
C THR A 78 2.18 -2.62 12.45
N ALA A 79 2.33 -2.13 11.21
CA ALA A 79 3.48 -2.47 10.36
C ALA A 79 4.80 -1.97 10.97
N LYS A 80 4.84 -0.76 11.53
CA LYS A 80 6.00 -0.20 12.24
C LYS A 80 6.38 -1.05 13.45
N ALA A 81 5.42 -1.36 14.33
CA ALA A 81 5.66 -2.12 15.56
C ALA A 81 6.21 -3.54 15.31
N ASN A 82 5.94 -4.13 14.15
CA ASN A 82 6.40 -5.47 13.78
C ASN A 82 7.67 -5.46 12.90
N ASN A 83 8.25 -4.29 12.62
CA ASN A 83 9.41 -4.15 11.72
C ASN A 83 10.58 -3.49 12.45
N ALA A 84 11.76 -4.12 12.42
CA ALA A 84 12.98 -3.55 13.01
C ALA A 84 13.37 -2.18 12.40
N TYR A 85 12.91 -1.90 11.18
CA TYR A 85 13.09 -0.61 10.50
C TYR A 85 11.85 0.30 10.60
N GLY A 86 10.95 0.06 11.55
CA GLY A 86 9.71 0.82 11.72
C GLY A 86 9.94 2.32 11.88
N ALA A 87 11.02 2.75 12.54
CA ALA A 87 11.37 4.17 12.73
C ALA A 87 11.73 4.91 11.42
N PHE A 88 11.98 4.19 10.31
CA PHE A 88 12.32 4.78 9.01
C PHE A 88 11.14 5.38 8.25
N VAL A 89 9.91 5.16 8.72
CA VAL A 89 8.69 5.70 8.11
C VAL A 89 7.95 6.55 9.12
N HIS A 90 7.55 7.76 8.73
CA HIS A 90 6.74 8.61 9.57
C HIS A 90 5.26 8.14 9.55
N ALA A 91 4.67 8.02 10.74
CA ALA A 91 3.24 7.81 10.90
C ALA A 91 2.64 9.06 11.53
N TYR A 92 1.86 9.79 10.73
CA TYR A 92 1.07 10.92 11.22
C TYR A 92 0.06 10.46 12.28
N SER A 93 -0.41 11.42 13.08
CA SER A 93 -1.53 11.16 13.98
C SER A 93 -2.77 10.73 13.21
N LYS A 94 -3.68 10.05 13.91
CA LYS A 94 -4.98 9.68 13.34
C LYS A 94 -5.72 10.91 12.84
N GLU A 95 -5.69 11.99 13.62
CA GLU A 95 -6.37 13.24 13.32
C GLU A 95 -5.83 13.87 12.05
N GLU A 96 -4.50 13.84 11.84
CA GLU A 96 -3.88 14.31 10.60
C GLU A 96 -4.33 13.52 9.39
N TYR A 97 -4.32 12.19 9.43
CA TYR A 97 -4.87 11.39 8.33
C TYR A 97 -6.38 11.60 8.10
N GLU A 98 -7.14 12.08 9.10
CA GLU A 98 -8.57 12.35 8.97
C GLU A 98 -8.89 13.78 8.48
N LYS A 99 -7.91 14.70 8.43
CA LYS A 99 -8.12 16.08 7.95
C LYS A 99 -8.56 16.13 6.49
N GLY A 100 -8.12 15.16 5.69
CA GLY A 100 -8.44 15.07 4.26
C GLY A 100 -7.50 15.86 3.34
N ASP A 101 -6.36 16.31 3.87
CA ASP A 101 -5.23 16.91 3.13
C ASP A 101 -4.29 15.86 2.51
N MET A 102 -4.61 14.57 2.70
CA MET A 102 -3.88 13.44 2.13
C MET A 102 -4.86 12.40 1.56
N GLU A 103 -4.58 11.91 0.35
CA GLU A 103 -5.23 10.72 -0.20
C GLU A 103 -4.58 9.45 0.36
N LEU A 104 -5.38 8.56 0.94
CA LEU A 104 -4.91 7.38 1.66
C LEU A 104 -5.20 6.09 0.89
N PHE A 105 -4.16 5.28 0.66
CA PHE A 105 -4.28 4.01 -0.05
C PHE A 105 -3.79 2.85 0.80
N LEU A 106 -4.64 1.84 0.98
CA LEU A 106 -4.28 0.57 1.60
C LEU A 106 -4.41 -0.57 0.61
N LEU A 107 -3.39 -1.40 0.53
CA LEU A 107 -3.36 -2.62 -0.26
C LEU A 107 -3.55 -3.83 0.65
N ASN A 108 -4.53 -4.65 0.32
CA ASN A 108 -4.73 -5.97 0.89
C ASN A 108 -3.86 -6.98 0.12
N ASP A 109 -3.32 -8.02 0.77
CA ASP A 109 -2.51 -9.05 0.08
C ASP A 109 -3.36 -10.19 -0.51
N GLY A 110 -4.69 -10.05 -0.44
CA GLY A 110 -5.67 -11.07 -0.79
C GLY A 110 -6.28 -11.74 0.44
N GLN A 111 -5.45 -12.15 1.40
CA GLN A 111 -5.90 -12.84 2.62
C GLN A 111 -6.09 -11.87 3.78
N ASN A 112 -5.20 -10.89 3.89
CA ASN A 112 -5.09 -9.96 4.99
C ASN A 112 -5.30 -8.52 4.50
N LYS A 113 -5.91 -7.71 5.36
CA LYS A 113 -6.19 -6.30 5.07
C LYS A 113 -5.03 -5.39 5.47
N GLY A 114 -4.85 -4.28 4.77
CA GLY A 114 -3.90 -3.23 5.16
C GLY A 114 -2.45 -3.70 5.24
N MET A 115 -2.05 -4.55 4.29
CA MET A 115 -0.73 -5.19 4.26
C MET A 115 0.36 -4.31 3.63
N GLY A 116 -0.02 -3.23 2.97
CA GLY A 116 0.85 -2.13 2.61
C GLY A 116 0.02 -0.86 2.40
N GLY A 117 0.67 0.29 2.39
CA GLY A 117 -0.02 1.55 2.19
C GLY A 117 0.91 2.69 1.81
N VAL A 118 0.28 3.74 1.28
CA VAL A 118 0.93 4.99 0.89
C VAL A 118 -0.10 6.12 1.03
N ALA A 119 0.36 7.30 1.42
CA ALA A 119 -0.43 8.52 1.42
C ALA A 119 0.19 9.54 0.45
N VAL A 120 -0.64 10.37 -0.18
CA VAL A 120 -0.21 11.44 -1.07
C VAL A 120 -0.83 12.74 -0.59
N LYS A 121 -0.01 13.74 -0.28
CA LYS A 121 -0.48 15.08 0.09
C LYS A 121 -0.92 15.88 -1.14
N GLU A 122 -1.68 16.95 -0.93
CA GLU A 122 -2.17 17.82 -2.01
C GLU A 122 -1.06 18.45 -2.88
N ASP A 123 0.14 18.65 -2.33
CA ASP A 123 1.32 19.19 -3.05
C ASP A 123 2.11 18.14 -3.85
N GLY A 124 1.70 16.86 -3.78
CA GLY A 124 2.35 15.75 -4.45
C GLY A 124 3.41 15.04 -3.59
N ASP A 125 3.55 15.38 -2.31
CA ASP A 125 4.45 14.68 -1.40
C ASP A 125 3.94 13.25 -1.12
N ILE A 126 4.79 12.27 -1.37
CA ILE A 126 4.50 10.85 -1.15
C ILE A 126 5.03 10.45 0.22
N VAL A 127 4.11 10.29 1.16
CA VAL A 127 4.43 10.02 2.56
C VAL A 127 3.92 8.65 3.00
N SER A 128 4.45 8.21 4.15
CA SER A 128 3.92 7.05 4.88
C SER A 128 3.86 5.78 4.03
N VAL A 129 4.86 5.54 3.19
CA VAL A 129 4.99 4.30 2.40
C VAL A 129 5.40 3.15 3.30
N PHE A 130 4.55 2.13 3.45
CA PHE A 130 4.86 0.98 4.30
C PHE A 130 4.45 -0.37 3.69
N LYS A 131 5.13 -1.42 4.17
CA LYS A 131 4.77 -2.82 3.97
C LYS A 131 4.73 -3.51 5.33
N HIS A 132 3.64 -4.21 5.61
CA HIS A 132 3.56 -5.08 6.78
C HIS A 132 4.51 -6.29 6.62
N PRO A 133 5.29 -6.69 7.64
CA PRO A 133 6.23 -7.80 7.56
C PRO A 133 5.62 -9.12 7.08
N ASP A 134 4.38 -9.40 7.48
CA ASP A 134 3.66 -10.62 7.07
C ASP A 134 3.14 -10.59 5.62
N CYS A 135 3.14 -9.44 4.95
CA CYS A 135 2.63 -9.28 3.61
C CYS A 135 3.40 -10.16 2.61
N LYS A 136 2.67 -11.05 1.92
CA LYS A 136 3.24 -12.01 0.95
C LYS A 136 3.47 -11.43 -0.44
N VAL A 137 3.07 -10.18 -0.68
CA VAL A 137 3.27 -9.51 -1.97
C VAL A 137 4.74 -9.09 -2.12
N SER A 138 5.44 -9.74 -3.04
CA SER A 138 6.83 -9.41 -3.36
C SER A 138 6.92 -8.16 -4.25
N GLY A 139 7.76 -7.21 -3.83
CA GLY A 139 7.92 -5.93 -4.52
C GLY A 139 6.71 -5.01 -4.42
N ILE A 140 5.91 -5.11 -3.34
CA ILE A 140 4.66 -4.35 -3.17
C ILE A 140 4.84 -2.84 -3.39
N VAL A 141 5.95 -2.27 -2.91
CA VAL A 141 6.23 -0.83 -2.99
C VAL A 141 6.33 -0.38 -4.45
N GLY A 142 7.26 -0.97 -5.22
CA GLY A 142 7.43 -0.60 -6.62
C GLY A 142 6.34 -1.11 -7.56
N LYS A 143 5.66 -2.23 -7.26
CA LYS A 143 4.62 -2.78 -8.15
C LYS A 143 3.24 -2.18 -7.95
N TYR A 144 2.95 -1.66 -6.75
CA TYR A 144 1.60 -1.20 -6.40
C TYR A 144 1.61 0.18 -5.74
N LEU A 145 2.37 0.38 -4.66
CA LEU A 145 2.26 1.59 -3.84
C LEU A 145 2.74 2.84 -4.58
N LEU A 146 3.97 2.84 -5.08
CA LEU A 146 4.52 3.99 -5.80
C LEU A 146 3.78 4.27 -7.11
N PRO A 147 3.45 3.27 -7.96
CA PRO A 147 2.59 3.51 -9.12
C PRO A 147 1.24 4.14 -8.75
N LYS A 148 0.65 3.73 -7.62
CA LYS A 148 -0.61 4.32 -7.16
C LYS A 148 -0.43 5.76 -6.69
N ALA A 149 0.65 6.06 -5.98
CA ALA A 149 0.96 7.41 -5.56
C ALA A 149 1.16 8.35 -6.77
N LEU A 150 1.94 7.90 -7.77
CA LEU A 150 2.15 8.64 -9.02
C LEU A 150 0.85 8.86 -9.81
N GLU A 151 -0.05 7.86 -9.86
CA GLU A 151 -1.38 7.99 -10.48
C GLU A 151 -2.24 9.09 -9.81
N HIS A 152 -1.98 9.39 -8.53
CA HIS A 152 -2.73 10.33 -7.70
C HIS A 152 -1.95 11.63 -7.46
N GLY A 153 -1.06 12.01 -8.38
CA GLY A 153 -0.37 13.30 -8.35
C GLY A 153 0.90 13.34 -7.50
N GLY A 154 1.27 12.22 -6.86
CA GLY A 154 2.54 12.09 -6.17
C GLY A 154 3.71 12.32 -7.14
N ASN A 155 4.67 13.16 -6.76
CA ASN A 155 5.80 13.52 -7.61
C ASN A 155 7.10 13.75 -6.84
N HIS A 156 7.09 13.74 -5.52
CA HIS A 156 8.30 13.87 -4.70
C HIS A 156 8.18 13.11 -3.38
N LEU A 157 9.32 12.87 -2.74
CA LEU A 157 9.41 12.24 -1.42
C LEU A 157 10.77 12.54 -0.80
N ASP A 158 10.87 12.33 0.51
CA ASP A 158 12.14 12.24 1.22
C ASP A 158 12.32 10.85 1.85
N CYS A 159 13.59 10.45 2.04
CA CYS A 159 13.89 9.19 2.69
C CYS A 159 15.28 9.14 3.32
N PHE A 160 15.42 8.30 4.34
CA PHE A 160 16.73 8.00 4.91
C PHE A 160 17.60 7.19 3.93
N ASN A 161 18.82 7.67 3.69
CA ASN A 161 19.85 6.97 2.93
C ASN A 161 20.59 5.91 3.76
N TYR A 162 19.85 4.98 4.37
CA TYR A 162 20.46 3.89 5.11
C TYR A 162 20.90 2.76 4.17
N LYS A 163 22.22 2.56 4.08
CA LYS A 163 22.86 1.55 3.23
C LYS A 163 22.42 1.62 1.76
N GLY A 164 21.95 2.79 1.30
CA GLY A 164 21.44 3.00 -0.04
C GLY A 164 20.14 2.29 -0.40
N GLY A 165 19.44 1.71 0.59
CA GLY A 165 18.28 0.84 0.34
C GLY A 165 17.07 1.60 -0.23
N LEU A 166 16.60 2.64 0.47
CA LEU A 166 15.42 3.40 0.07
C LEU A 166 15.65 4.23 -1.20
N PRO A 167 16.72 5.06 -1.30
CA PRO A 167 16.94 5.85 -2.52
C PRO A 167 17.09 4.98 -3.77
N GLY A 168 17.81 3.87 -3.68
CA GLY A 168 17.97 2.94 -4.81
C GLY A 168 16.65 2.27 -5.23
N MET A 169 15.74 2.00 -4.29
CA MET A 169 14.40 1.50 -4.59
C MET A 169 13.55 2.56 -5.29
N TYR A 170 13.57 3.82 -4.83
CA TYR A 170 12.83 4.91 -5.45
C TYR A 170 13.38 5.26 -6.84
N ALA A 171 14.70 5.20 -7.03
CA ALA A 171 15.30 5.44 -8.34
C ALA A 171 14.89 4.41 -9.41
N GLN A 172 14.63 3.16 -9.03
CA GLN A 172 14.05 2.17 -9.95
C GLN A 172 12.64 2.55 -10.44
N MET A 173 11.98 3.46 -9.72
CA MET A 173 10.67 4.00 -10.06
C MET A 173 10.75 5.39 -10.71
N GLY A 174 11.94 5.86 -11.10
CA GLY A 174 12.11 7.15 -11.78
C GLY A 174 12.35 8.35 -10.86
N PHE A 175 12.58 8.12 -9.57
CA PHE A 175 12.94 9.21 -8.65
C PHE A 175 14.43 9.55 -8.74
N VAL A 176 14.75 10.83 -8.78
CA VAL A 176 16.11 11.36 -8.86
C VAL A 176 16.40 12.16 -7.59
N PRO A 177 17.54 11.94 -6.91
CA PRO A 177 17.92 12.71 -5.73
C PRO A 177 18.31 14.14 -6.13
N VAL A 178 17.81 15.14 -5.40
CA VAL A 178 18.02 16.57 -5.74
C VAL A 178 18.65 17.37 -4.61
N SER A 179 18.46 16.97 -3.36
CA SER A 179 19.09 17.59 -2.20
C SER A 179 19.24 16.57 -1.08
N LYS A 180 20.13 16.86 -0.12
CA LYS A 180 20.32 16.05 1.08
C LYS A 180 20.62 16.92 2.29
N VAL A 181 20.26 16.42 3.46
CA VAL A 181 20.61 17.01 4.75
C VAL A 181 21.12 15.93 5.69
N LYS A 182 21.97 16.33 6.63
CA LYS A 182 22.45 15.42 7.67
C LYS A 182 21.32 15.05 8.61
N PHE A 183 21.42 13.84 9.16
CA PHE A 183 20.59 13.44 10.29
C PHE A 183 20.91 14.31 11.51
N GLU A 184 19.88 14.83 12.15
CA GLU A 184 19.96 15.60 13.39
C GLU A 184 19.23 14.88 14.51
N ASP A 185 19.93 14.64 15.63
CA ASP A 185 19.40 13.86 16.77
C ASP A 185 18.15 14.49 17.40
N GLU A 186 17.99 15.82 17.30
CA GLU A 186 16.82 16.55 17.80
C GLU A 186 15.53 16.16 17.07
N PHE A 187 15.62 15.78 15.79
CA PHE A 187 14.48 15.39 14.96
C PHE A 187 14.36 13.87 14.80
N ALA A 188 15.19 13.10 15.50
CA ALA A 188 15.11 11.64 15.48
C ALA A 188 13.75 11.17 16.01
N PRO A 189 13.10 10.18 15.38
CA PRO A 189 11.92 9.54 15.95
C PRO A 189 12.19 9.02 17.37
N GLU A 190 11.21 9.10 18.25
CA GLU A 190 11.35 8.64 19.65
C GLU A 190 11.80 7.16 19.74
N ASP A 191 11.41 6.34 18.75
CA ASP A 191 11.76 4.93 18.63
C ASP A 191 13.00 4.65 17.78
N TRP A 192 13.83 5.66 17.49
CA TRP A 192 15.03 5.49 16.66
C TRP A 192 16.09 4.61 17.34
N ASN A 193 16.42 3.48 16.70
CA ASN A 193 17.57 2.68 17.11
C ASN A 193 18.86 3.26 16.52
N TYR A 194 19.68 3.91 17.37
CA TYR A 194 20.97 4.49 16.99
C TYR A 194 22.01 3.47 16.49
N GLU A 195 21.80 2.16 16.64
CA GLU A 195 22.62 1.14 15.96
C GLU A 195 22.44 1.17 14.43
N HIS A 196 21.35 1.74 13.92
CA HIS A 196 21.16 2.05 12.51
C HIS A 196 21.98 3.27 12.06
N GLY A 197 22.68 3.93 12.98
CA GLY A 197 23.48 5.12 12.72
C GLY A 197 22.63 6.38 12.55
N ARG A 198 23.18 7.31 11.78
CA ARG A 198 22.64 8.63 11.49
C ARG A 198 22.64 8.85 9.96
N PRO A 199 21.83 8.08 9.21
CA PRO A 199 21.81 8.15 7.76
C PRO A 199 21.26 9.50 7.31
N ASP A 200 21.87 10.10 6.29
CA ASP A 200 21.38 11.34 5.69
C ASP A 200 19.93 11.20 5.23
N ILE A 201 19.20 12.32 5.22
CA ILE A 201 17.89 12.42 4.60
C ILE A 201 18.09 12.94 3.18
N VAL A 202 17.54 12.23 2.21
CA VAL A 202 17.65 12.54 0.78
C VAL A 202 16.27 12.86 0.24
N PHE A 203 16.15 14.01 -0.40
CA PHE A 203 14.95 14.47 -1.07
C PHE A 203 15.05 14.11 -2.54
N MET A 204 13.97 13.55 -3.08
CA MET A 204 13.92 13.05 -4.44
C MET A 204 12.68 13.58 -5.16
N VAL A 205 12.80 13.78 -6.46
CA VAL A 205 11.70 14.16 -7.36
C VAL A 205 11.51 13.10 -8.43
N HIS A 206 10.29 12.87 -8.86
CA HIS A 206 9.97 11.92 -9.91
C HIS A 206 10.14 12.56 -11.29
N ASP A 207 11.14 12.10 -12.05
CA ASP A 207 11.36 12.55 -13.42
C ASP A 207 10.63 11.62 -14.40
N SER A 208 9.51 12.10 -14.93
CA SER A 208 8.68 11.36 -15.90
C SER A 208 9.37 11.17 -17.26
N SER A 209 10.45 11.89 -17.55
CA SER A 209 11.26 11.74 -18.77
C SER A 209 12.24 10.57 -18.68
N VAL A 210 12.52 10.08 -17.46
CA VAL A 210 13.22 8.82 -17.24
C VAL A 210 12.28 7.72 -17.74
N GLU A 211 12.48 7.27 -18.98
CA GLU A 211 11.84 6.07 -19.51
C GLU A 211 11.89 5.00 -18.43
N GLN A 212 10.69 4.58 -17.95
CA GLN A 212 10.55 3.64 -16.84
C GLN A 212 11.66 2.61 -16.93
N VAL A 213 12.54 2.56 -15.91
CA VAL A 213 13.89 1.96 -15.96
C VAL A 213 13.90 0.43 -16.12
N LYS A 214 12.82 -0.13 -16.69
CA LYS A 214 12.48 -1.52 -16.95
C LYS A 214 13.55 -2.32 -17.69
N HIS A 215 14.56 -1.68 -18.25
CA HIS A 215 15.63 -2.31 -19.01
C HIS A 215 17.04 -2.12 -18.43
N ILE A 216 17.21 -1.34 -17.34
CA ILE A 216 18.51 -1.20 -16.68
C ILE A 216 18.54 -2.11 -15.44
N ASP A 217 19.71 -2.70 -15.18
CA ASP A 217 19.96 -3.50 -13.98
C ASP A 217 19.71 -2.65 -12.71
N SER A 218 18.83 -3.13 -11.83
CA SER A 218 18.47 -2.44 -10.57
C SER A 218 19.68 -2.14 -9.68
N LYS A 219 20.73 -2.97 -9.75
CA LYS A 219 21.99 -2.73 -9.03
C LYS A 219 22.75 -1.54 -9.61
N GLU A 220 22.76 -1.41 -10.93
CA GLU A 220 23.44 -0.31 -11.60
C GLU A 220 22.70 1.01 -11.36
N ILE A 221 21.35 1.01 -11.42
CA ILE A 221 20.52 2.17 -11.04
C ILE A 221 20.86 2.60 -9.61
N THR A 222 20.85 1.64 -8.67
CA THR A 222 21.15 1.93 -7.27
C THR A 222 22.54 2.53 -7.13
N LYS A 223 23.56 1.91 -7.74
CA LYS A 223 24.94 2.40 -7.70
C LYS A 223 25.08 3.82 -8.24
N GLN A 224 24.46 4.12 -9.38
CA GLN A 224 24.48 5.47 -9.97
C GLN A 224 23.77 6.48 -9.08
N THR A 225 22.63 6.11 -8.50
CA THR A 225 21.89 6.94 -7.55
C THR A 225 22.72 7.27 -6.32
N LEU A 226 23.42 6.29 -5.74
CA LEU A 226 24.29 6.53 -4.58
C LEU A 226 25.46 7.45 -4.93
N LYS A 227 26.04 7.29 -6.12
CA LYS A 227 27.07 8.21 -6.61
C LYS A 227 26.54 9.64 -6.74
N GLN A 228 25.33 9.83 -7.29
CA GLN A 228 24.70 11.15 -7.37
C GLN A 228 24.48 11.74 -5.97
N ILE A 229 23.98 10.95 -5.02
CA ILE A 229 23.79 11.39 -3.63
C ILE A 229 25.12 11.81 -3.00
N ASP A 230 26.20 11.07 -3.21
CA ASP A 230 27.54 11.41 -2.68
C ASP A 230 28.04 12.75 -3.23
N GLU A 231 27.73 13.06 -4.49
CA GLU A 231 28.09 14.30 -5.18
C GLU A 231 27.23 15.52 -4.80
N LEU A 232 26.03 15.32 -4.21
CA LEU A 232 25.20 16.42 -3.73
C LEU A 232 25.92 17.22 -2.62
N GLU A 233 25.75 18.54 -2.63
CA GLU A 233 26.09 19.38 -1.49
C GLU A 233 25.08 19.17 -0.36
N TYR A 234 25.54 19.28 0.89
CA TYR A 234 24.64 19.26 2.03
C TYR A 234 23.89 20.59 2.12
N SER A 235 22.57 20.51 2.22
CA SER A 235 21.74 21.64 2.63
C SER A 235 21.99 21.99 4.10
N GLU A 236 21.75 23.25 4.45
CA GLU A 236 21.98 23.75 5.81
C GLU A 236 21.10 23.04 6.85
N ASN A 237 19.84 22.82 6.50
CA ASN A 237 18.83 22.17 7.34
C ASN A 237 17.74 21.52 6.46
N TYR A 238 16.74 20.90 7.09
CA TYR A 238 15.65 20.22 6.40
C TYR A 238 14.84 21.16 5.50
N ASP A 239 14.51 22.36 5.99
CA ASP A 239 13.69 23.33 5.26
C ASP A 239 14.39 23.78 3.97
N VAL A 240 15.69 24.09 4.04
CA VAL A 240 16.49 24.45 2.85
C VAL A 240 16.56 23.28 1.87
N ALA A 241 16.72 22.05 2.35
CA ALA A 241 16.74 20.86 1.49
C ALA A 241 15.39 20.67 0.77
N HIS A 242 14.29 20.87 1.48
CA HIS A 242 12.93 20.83 0.93
C HIS A 242 12.68 21.97 -0.07
N GLU A 243 13.12 23.20 0.21
CA GLU A 243 13.04 24.32 -0.76
C GLU A 243 13.76 24.00 -2.08
N VAL A 244 14.95 23.38 -2.01
CA VAL A 244 15.66 22.92 -3.21
C VAL A 244 14.82 21.89 -3.97
N GLN A 245 14.23 20.92 -3.27
CA GLN A 245 13.35 19.92 -3.90
C GLN A 245 12.16 20.56 -4.62
N MET A 246 11.47 21.49 -3.97
CA MET A 246 10.32 22.19 -4.55
C MET A 246 10.71 23.04 -5.76
N SER A 247 11.92 23.62 -5.76
CA SER A 247 12.45 24.36 -6.91
C SER A 247 12.66 23.47 -8.14
N CYS A 248 12.94 22.17 -7.95
CA CYS A 248 13.11 21.21 -9.04
C CYS A 248 11.77 20.77 -9.66
N LEU A 249 10.66 20.85 -8.92
CA LEU A 249 9.32 20.48 -9.41
C LEU A 249 8.64 21.60 -10.24
N SER A 250 9.11 22.84 -10.08
CA SER A 250 8.53 24.03 -10.73
C SER A 250 9.09 24.30 -12.14
N ASN A 251 10.00 23.46 -12.62
CA ASN A 251 10.67 23.55 -13.93
C ASN A 251 10.21 22.45 -14.88
#